data_AF-A0A7S3XI87-F1
#
_entry.id   AF-A0A7S3XI87-F1
#
_cell.length_a   1.000
_cell.length_b   1.000
_cell.length_c   1.000
_cell.angle_alpha   90.00
_cell.angle_beta   90.00
_cell.angle_gamma   90.00
#
_symmetry.space_group_name_H-M   'P 1'
#
loop_
_entity.id
_entity.type
_entity.pdbx_description
1 polymer ?
#
loop_
_entity_poly.entity_id
_entity_poly.type
_entity_poly.pdbx_seq_one_letter_code
_entity_poly.pdbx_strand_id
1 'polypeptide(L)'
;AAPPAVGYRGELVAQHKPRSEWSLTAFVGALHAAGAGWPEVYWLLWGLTRTLWCARCGDFFPVKDVGDCQYHPSAPAFREGGAYAGAFPCCGAPALRFGLGAR
;
A
#
# COMPACT_ATOMS: atom_id res chain seq x y z
N ALA A 1 14.39 8.49 -5.57
CA ALA A 1 13.07 8.57 -6.24
C ALA A 1 13.29 8.84 -7.72
N ALA A 2 12.43 8.36 -8.61
CA ALA A 2 12.55 8.68 -10.03
C ALA A 2 12.28 10.19 -10.23
N PRO A 3 13.09 10.90 -11.04
CA PRO A 3 12.79 12.29 -11.38
C PRO A 3 11.45 12.36 -12.12
N PRO A 4 10.65 13.42 -11.92
CA PRO A 4 9.41 13.60 -12.65
C PRO A 4 9.70 13.77 -14.16
N ALA A 5 8.80 13.26 -15.00
CA ALA A 5 8.86 13.44 -16.45
C ALA A 5 7.86 14.51 -16.90
N VAL A 6 8.09 15.14 -18.05
CA VAL A 6 7.15 16.11 -18.62
C VAL A 6 6.14 15.36 -19.51
N GLY A 7 4.86 15.46 -19.16
CA GLY A 7 3.75 14.90 -19.92
C GLY A 7 3.50 15.68 -21.21
N TYR A 8 2.65 15.13 -22.08
CA TYR A 8 2.39 15.72 -23.40
C TYR A 8 1.68 17.07 -23.35
N ARG A 9 1.07 17.44 -22.21
CA ARG A 9 0.47 18.76 -21.98
C ARG A 9 1.39 19.71 -21.20
N GLY A 10 2.66 19.34 -21.02
CA GLY A 10 3.64 20.16 -20.28
C GLY A 10 3.56 20.02 -18.75
N GLU A 11 2.77 19.08 -18.24
CA GLU A 11 2.61 18.82 -16.81
C GLU A 11 3.72 17.89 -16.27
N LEU A 12 4.10 18.05 -15.00
CA LEU A 12 5.01 17.10 -14.35
C LEU A 12 4.24 15.82 -13.98
N VAL A 13 4.64 14.70 -14.55
CA VAL A 13 4.08 13.37 -14.26
C VAL A 13 5.08 12.50 -13.49
N ALA A 14 4.57 11.68 -12.58
CA ALA A 14 5.37 10.62 -11.97
C ALA A 14 5.67 9.54 -13.01
N GLN A 15 6.90 9.02 -13.00
CA GLN A 15 7.29 7.91 -13.86
C GLN A 15 7.76 6.73 -13.01
N HIS A 16 7.31 5.54 -13.40
CA HIS A 16 7.89 4.32 -12.87
C HIS A 16 9.19 4.00 -13.63
N LYS A 17 10.31 3.96 -12.93
CA LYS A 17 11.61 3.55 -13.47
C LYS A 17 12.10 2.30 -12.74
N PRO A 18 12.57 1.26 -13.45
CA PRO A 18 13.27 0.15 -12.81
C PRO A 18 14.42 0.67 -11.95
N ARG A 19 14.54 0.14 -10.74
CA ARG A 19 15.67 0.41 -9.86
C ARG A 19 16.83 -0.47 -10.29
N SER A 20 17.92 0.14 -10.74
CA SER A 20 19.11 -0.58 -11.22
C SER A 20 19.77 -1.43 -10.14
N GLU A 21 19.61 -1.03 -8.89
CA GLU A 21 20.11 -1.72 -7.70
C GLU A 21 19.24 -2.92 -7.29
N TRP A 22 18.07 -3.11 -7.90
CA TRP A 22 17.14 -4.19 -7.54
C TRP A 22 17.26 -5.37 -8.51
N SER A 23 17.34 -6.59 -7.96
CA SER A 23 17.41 -7.83 -8.73
C SER A 23 16.41 -8.85 -8.20
N LEU A 24 15.56 -9.37 -9.09
CA LEU A 24 14.62 -10.44 -8.77
C LEU A 24 15.36 -11.69 -8.28
N THR A 25 16.45 -12.07 -8.94
CA THR A 25 17.24 -13.23 -8.55
C THR A 25 17.84 -13.07 -7.16
N ALA A 26 18.36 -11.88 -6.83
CA ALA A 26 18.90 -11.60 -5.51
C ALA A 26 17.80 -11.67 -4.43
N PHE A 27 16.62 -11.11 -4.72
CA PHE A 27 15.48 -11.15 -3.82
C PHE A 27 15.00 -12.59 -3.56
N VAL A 28 14.82 -13.38 -4.62
CA VAL A 28 14.41 -14.79 -4.54
C VAL A 28 15.44 -15.63 -3.78
N GLY A 29 16.73 -15.42 -4.07
CA GLY A 29 17.82 -16.06 -3.35
C GLY A 29 17.82 -15.73 -1.86
N ALA A 30 17.58 -14.46 -1.50
CA ALA A 30 17.52 -14.02 -0.11
C ALA A 30 16.33 -14.65 0.66
N LEU A 31 15.16 -14.79 0.02
CA LEU A 31 14.01 -15.45 0.63
C LEU A 31 14.29 -16.92 0.96
N HIS A 32 14.90 -17.64 0.02
CA HIS A 32 15.26 -19.04 0.26
C HIS A 32 16.37 -19.17 1.32
N ALA A 33 17.39 -18.30 1.26
CA ALA A 33 18.44 -18.26 2.27
C ALA A 33 17.93 -17.93 3.68
N ALA A 34 16.81 -17.20 3.79
CA ALA A 34 16.12 -16.92 5.04
C ALA A 34 15.28 -18.10 5.57
N GLY A 35 15.27 -19.24 4.88
CA GLY A 35 14.62 -20.48 5.31
C GLY A 35 13.30 -20.79 4.63
N ALA A 36 12.83 -19.96 3.69
CA ALA A 36 11.61 -20.26 2.94
C ALA A 36 11.84 -21.42 1.96
N GLY A 37 10.96 -22.41 1.96
CA GLY A 37 10.96 -23.47 0.95
C GLY A 37 10.60 -22.93 -0.44
N TRP A 38 11.03 -23.61 -1.50
CA TRP A 38 10.69 -23.20 -2.88
C TRP A 38 9.19 -23.03 -3.15
N PRO A 39 8.29 -23.89 -2.61
CA PRO A 39 6.85 -23.65 -2.72
C PRO A 39 6.39 -22.34 -2.07
N GLU A 40 6.95 -21.99 -0.90
CA GLU A 40 6.61 -20.77 -0.17
C GLU A 40 7.08 -19.54 -0.93
N VAL A 41 8.30 -19.58 -1.47
CA VAL A 41 8.86 -18.52 -2.33
C VAL A 41 7.97 -18.31 -3.55
N TYR A 42 7.54 -19.38 -4.21
CA TYR A 42 6.63 -19.30 -5.35
C TYR A 42 5.30 -18.63 -4.97
N TRP A 43 4.65 -19.11 -3.90
CA TRP A 43 3.35 -18.56 -3.48
C TRP A 43 3.44 -17.10 -3.03
N LEU A 44 4.55 -16.69 -2.41
CA LEU A 44 4.81 -15.30 -2.08
C LEU A 44 4.91 -14.41 -3.34
N LEU A 45 5.69 -14.82 -4.34
CA LEU A 45 5.83 -14.07 -5.60
C LEU A 45 4.51 -13.99 -6.37
N TRP A 46 3.79 -15.10 -6.43
CA TRP A 46 2.44 -15.11 -7.00
C TRP A 46 1.52 -14.17 -6.21
N GLY A 47 1.61 -14.19 -4.88
CA GLY A 47 0.83 -13.33 -3.99
C GLY A 47 1.11 -11.84 -4.14
N LEU A 48 2.36 -11.48 -4.46
CA LEU A 48 2.81 -10.11 -4.71
C LEU A 48 2.31 -9.54 -6.05
N THR A 49 2.03 -10.40 -7.03
CA THR A 49 1.68 -10.01 -8.42
C THR A 49 0.19 -10.13 -8.73
N ARG A 50 -0.60 -10.68 -7.79
CA ARG A 50 -2.04 -10.85 -7.92
C ARG A 50 -2.78 -9.92 -6.98
N THR A 51 -3.82 -9.26 -7.47
CA THR A 51 -4.71 -8.41 -6.70
C THR A 51 -6.10 -9.03 -6.58
N LEU A 52 -6.73 -8.88 -5.43
CA LEU A 52 -8.11 -9.26 -5.16
C LEU A 52 -8.93 -8.06 -4.74
N TRP A 53 -10.26 -8.18 -4.82
CA TRP A 53 -11.21 -7.18 -4.33
C TRP A 53 -11.72 -7.57 -2.94
N CYS A 54 -11.64 -6.66 -1.97
CA CYS A 54 -12.18 -6.89 -0.64
C CYS A 54 -13.65 -6.47 -0.55
N ALA A 55 -14.56 -7.43 -0.35
CA ALA A 55 -15.98 -7.13 -0.18
C ALA A 55 -16.33 -6.36 1.11
N ARG A 56 -15.40 -6.28 2.08
CA ARG A 56 -15.61 -5.60 3.35
C ARG A 56 -15.31 -4.10 3.28
N CYS A 57 -14.11 -3.74 2.81
CA CYS A 57 -13.70 -2.33 2.68
C CYS A 57 -13.93 -1.75 1.28
N GLY A 58 -14.19 -2.58 0.27
CA GLY A 58 -14.40 -2.14 -1.11
C GLY A 58 -13.12 -1.62 -1.78
N ASP A 59 -11.97 -2.20 -1.47
CA ASP A 59 -10.68 -1.82 -2.06
C ASP A 59 -9.92 -3.04 -2.62
N PHE A 60 -9.01 -2.77 -3.56
CA PHE A 60 -8.11 -3.78 -4.12
C PHE A 60 -6.87 -3.96 -3.25
N PHE A 61 -6.44 -5.20 -3.04
CA PHE A 61 -5.24 -5.51 -2.27
C PHE A 61 -4.48 -6.68 -2.91
N PRO A 62 -3.14 -6.76 -2.75
CA PRO A 62 -2.39 -7.89 -3.26
C PRO A 62 -2.69 -9.14 -2.42
N VAL A 63 -2.67 -10.32 -3.05
CA VAL A 63 -2.98 -11.60 -2.38
C VAL A 63 -2.06 -11.86 -1.17
N LYS A 64 -0.83 -11.35 -1.19
CA LYS A 64 0.07 -11.47 -0.03
C LYS A 64 -0.46 -10.84 1.27
N ASP A 65 -1.42 -9.92 1.18
CA ASP A 65 -2.01 -9.18 2.31
C ASP A 65 -3.42 -9.71 2.65
N VAL A 66 -3.75 -10.95 2.24
CA VAL A 66 -5.00 -11.61 2.66
C VAL A 66 -5.00 -11.73 4.18
N GLY A 67 -6.05 -11.18 4.80
CA GLY A 67 -6.20 -11.14 6.26
C GLY A 67 -5.89 -9.78 6.89
N ASP A 68 -5.21 -8.89 6.16
CA ASP A 68 -4.76 -7.59 6.67
C ASP A 68 -5.79 -6.46 6.46
N CYS A 69 -7.06 -6.80 6.22
CA CYS A 69 -8.11 -5.80 6.00
C CYS A 69 -8.38 -5.00 7.29
N GLN A 70 -7.98 -3.73 7.31
CA GLN A 70 -8.19 -2.79 8.41
C GLN A 70 -9.53 -2.04 8.30
N TYR A 71 -10.60 -2.77 7.98
CA TYR A 71 -11.93 -2.16 7.85
C TYR A 71 -12.44 -1.65 9.20
N HIS A 72 -12.96 -0.42 9.20
CA HIS A 72 -13.69 0.15 10.31
C HIS A 72 -15.16 0.38 9.93
N PRO A 73 -16.14 -0.07 10.74
CA PRO A 73 -17.57 0.09 10.45
C PRO A 73 -18.07 1.53 10.59
N SER A 74 -17.27 2.42 11.18
CA SER A 74 -17.63 3.82 11.40
C SER A 74 -16.52 4.73 10.91
N ALA A 75 -16.89 5.87 10.33
CA ALA A 75 -15.95 6.89 9.91
C ALA A 75 -15.17 7.46 11.12
N PRO A 76 -13.92 7.89 10.93
CA PRO A 76 -13.13 8.49 11.99
C PRO A 76 -13.73 9.83 12.44
N ALA A 77 -13.77 10.06 13.75
CA ALA A 77 -14.20 11.31 14.36
C ALA A 77 -12.98 12.21 14.60
N PHE A 78 -13.06 13.44 14.11
CA PHE A 78 -12.02 14.47 14.30
C PHE A 78 -12.57 15.61 15.15
N ARG A 79 -11.70 16.22 15.97
CA ARG A 79 -12.08 17.41 16.73
C ARG A 79 -12.35 18.58 15.77
N GLU A 80 -13.28 19.44 16.17
CA GLU A 80 -13.61 20.67 15.45
C GLU A 80 -12.38 21.57 15.30
N GLY A 81 -12.31 22.35 14.21
CA GLY A 81 -11.20 23.26 13.95
C GLY A 81 -10.01 22.68 13.18
N GLY A 82 -10.21 21.61 12.39
CA GLY A 82 -9.18 21.14 11.46
C GLY A 82 -8.08 20.26 12.08
N ALA A 83 -8.36 19.59 13.21
CA ALA A 83 -7.41 18.68 13.83
C ALA A 83 -6.94 17.59 12.84
N TYR A 84 -5.62 17.37 12.73
CA TYR A 84 -5.01 16.33 11.90
C TYR A 84 -5.11 14.93 12.50
N ALA A 85 -5.44 14.85 13.78
CA ALA A 85 -5.62 13.62 14.53
C ALA A 85 -7.08 13.48 14.99
N GLY A 86 -7.60 12.28 14.83
CA GLY A 86 -8.92 11.83 15.27
C GLY A 86 -8.84 10.39 15.74
N ALA A 87 -9.99 9.77 15.96
CA ALA A 87 -10.07 8.36 16.35
C ALA A 87 -11.28 7.67 15.71
N PHE A 88 -11.16 6.38 15.45
CA PHE A 88 -12.28 5.55 15.00
C PHE A 88 -13.22 5.24 16.18
N PRO A 89 -14.51 5.60 16.12
CA PRO A 89 -15.44 5.36 17.22
C PRO A 89 -15.62 3.88 17.59
N CYS A 90 -15.40 2.98 16.64
CA CYS A 90 -15.57 1.54 16.83
C CYS A 90 -14.52 0.90 17.76
N CYS A 91 -13.31 1.42 17.81
CA CYS A 91 -12.20 0.78 18.54
C CYS A 91 -11.24 1.77 19.23
N GLY A 92 -11.43 3.08 19.04
CA GLY A 92 -10.54 4.12 19.56
C GLY A 92 -9.19 4.22 18.85
N ALA A 93 -8.96 3.44 17.78
CA ALA A 93 -7.72 3.50 17.02
C ALA A 93 -7.48 4.92 16.45
N PRO A 94 -6.23 5.40 16.45
CA PRO A 94 -5.92 6.73 15.94
C PRO A 94 -6.20 6.81 14.44
N ALA A 95 -6.79 7.91 14.02
CA ALA A 95 -7.00 8.24 12.62
C ALA A 95 -6.27 9.54 12.31
N LEU A 96 -5.41 9.52 11.30
CA LEU A 96 -4.72 10.72 10.81
C LEU A 96 -5.34 11.14 9.49
N ARG A 97 -5.55 12.45 9.30
CA ARG A 97 -5.92 13.01 8.00
C ARG A 97 -4.86 14.01 7.57
N PHE A 98 -4.34 13.82 6.36
CA PHE A 98 -3.38 14.72 5.74
C PHE A 98 -4.04 15.27 4.47
N GLY A 99 -4.64 16.45 4.59
CA GLY A 99 -5.10 17.24 3.47
C GLY A 99 -4.50 18.64 3.58
N LEU A 100 -3.94 19.14 2.49
CA LEU A 100 -3.97 20.59 2.25
C LEU A 100 -5.45 20.97 2.18
N GLY A 101 -5.82 22.12 2.74
CA GLY A 101 -7.22 22.56 2.90
C GLY A 101 -8.10 22.31 1.67
N ALA A 102 -9.39 22.14 1.93
CA ALA A 102 -10.50 21.99 0.99
C ALA A 102 -10.20 22.40 -0.47
N ARG A 103 -10.51 21.50 -1.42
CA ARG A 103 -10.80 21.93 -2.79
C ARG A 103 -12.10 22.72 -2.82
#